data_AF-A0A087NIR3-F1
#
_entry.id   AF-A0A087NIR3-F1
#
_cell.length_a   1.000
_cell.length_b   1.000
_cell.length_c   1.000
_cell.angle_alpha   90.00
_cell.angle_beta   90.00
_cell.angle_gamma   90.00
#
_symmetry.space_group_name_H-M   'P 1'
#
loop_
_entity.id
_entity.type
_entity.pdbx_description
1 polymer ?
#
loop_
_entity_poly.entity_id
_entity_poly.type
_entity_poly.pdbx_seq_one_letter_code
_entity_poly.pdbx_strand_id
1 'polypeptide(L)'
;MRLGWDEIKRRAKAFSDEWKSAHYERGQTQTFYNEFFEIFGIKRKQVAVYEQRVKLLNNRHGFIDLFWPGTLLVEQKSASLDLGRAQGQALDYVEGIHPTLQPRWVLSCDFQTWVLLDLETRTQLTFRLADLHKHITAFDFMLGRKVSFETQAGVTIKAAELMGKLHDALEETGYVGRDLEQLLVRLLFCLFADDTGIFQPRIFSSNWSKMTRGPMAAMSVAFSTTCSTFSIRPNRPANRPCKPN
;
A
#
# COMPACT_ATOMS: atom_id res chain seq x y z
N MET A 1 -12.55 -15.21 -4.87
CA MET A 1 -13.86 -14.55 -5.07
C MET A 1 -13.96 -13.41 -4.06
N ARG A 2 -14.20 -12.17 -4.50
CA ARG A 2 -14.41 -11.03 -3.57
C ARG A 2 -15.72 -11.24 -2.82
N LEU A 3 -15.73 -11.01 -1.51
CA LEU A 3 -16.96 -11.09 -0.70
C LEU A 3 -17.92 -9.98 -1.12
N GLY A 4 -19.19 -10.30 -1.29
CA GLY A 4 -20.24 -9.31 -1.53
C GLY A 4 -20.61 -8.56 -0.25
N TRP A 5 -21.23 -7.39 -0.37
CA TRP A 5 -21.64 -6.58 0.79
C TRP A 5 -22.65 -7.28 1.69
N ASP A 6 -23.55 -8.09 1.13
CA ASP A 6 -24.54 -8.84 1.92
C ASP A 6 -23.87 -9.91 2.80
N GLU A 7 -22.84 -10.57 2.26
CA GLU A 7 -22.01 -11.52 2.99
C GLU A 7 -21.25 -10.84 4.13
N ILE A 8 -20.62 -9.69 3.84
CA ILE A 8 -19.89 -8.89 4.82
C ILE A 8 -20.81 -8.42 5.95
N LYS A 9 -22.01 -7.91 5.62
CA LYS A 9 -23.02 -7.51 6.62
C LYS A 9 -23.47 -8.68 7.48
N ARG A 10 -23.68 -9.85 6.89
CA ARG A 10 -24.06 -11.07 7.63
C ARG A 10 -22.96 -11.49 8.60
N ARG A 11 -21.70 -11.50 8.14
CA ARG A 11 -20.52 -11.79 8.98
C ARG A 11 -20.36 -10.77 10.11
N ALA A 12 -20.52 -9.48 9.81
CA ALA A 12 -20.46 -8.42 10.81
C ALA A 12 -21.53 -8.58 11.89
N LYS A 13 -22.75 -8.99 11.51
CA LYS A 13 -23.80 -9.31 12.48
C LYS A 13 -23.42 -10.52 13.34
N ALA A 14 -22.95 -11.61 12.75
CA ALA A 14 -22.51 -12.79 13.50
C ALA A 14 -21.39 -12.46 14.50
N PHE A 15 -20.39 -11.70 14.05
CA PHE A 15 -19.31 -11.20 14.92
C PHE A 15 -19.84 -10.36 16.08
N SER A 16 -20.80 -9.47 15.83
CA SER A 16 -21.40 -8.64 16.88
C SER A 16 -22.15 -9.49 17.91
N ASP A 17 -22.84 -10.53 17.46
CA ASP A 17 -23.62 -11.43 18.31
C ASP A 17 -22.70 -12.34 19.16
N GLU A 18 -21.56 -12.77 18.60
CA GLU A 18 -20.53 -13.56 19.28
C GLU A 18 -19.83 -12.76 20.40
N TRP A 19 -19.48 -11.50 20.12
CA TRP A 19 -18.73 -10.64 21.04
C TRP A 19 -19.61 -9.72 21.91
N LYS A 20 -20.92 -9.96 21.97
CA LYS A 20 -21.90 -9.12 22.69
C LYS A 20 -21.64 -8.96 24.19
N SER A 21 -21.01 -9.95 24.82
CA SER A 21 -20.71 -9.99 26.25
C SER A 21 -19.21 -9.98 26.53
N ALA A 22 -18.42 -9.58 25.52
CA ALA A 22 -16.98 -9.56 25.64
C ALA A 22 -16.51 -8.47 26.60
N HIS A 23 -15.56 -8.85 27.43
CA HIS A 23 -14.85 -7.97 28.35
C HIS A 23 -13.35 -8.07 28.06
N TYR A 24 -12.58 -7.09 28.54
CA TYR A 24 -11.17 -7.03 28.22
C TYR A 24 -10.37 -8.12 28.94
N GLU A 25 -9.80 -9.02 28.15
CA GLU A 25 -8.78 -9.98 28.55
C GLU A 25 -7.70 -10.03 27.47
N ARG A 26 -6.42 -10.00 27.85
CA ARG A 26 -5.30 -9.88 26.88
C ARG A 26 -5.31 -10.98 25.80
N GLY A 27 -5.76 -12.19 26.14
CA GLY A 27 -5.92 -13.29 25.19
C GLY A 27 -7.08 -13.11 24.20
N GLN A 28 -8.13 -12.40 24.61
CA GLN A 28 -9.32 -12.16 23.79
C GLN A 28 -9.09 -11.07 22.73
N THR A 29 -8.26 -10.06 23.02
CA THR A 29 -7.96 -8.96 22.07
C THR A 29 -7.43 -9.46 20.73
N GLN A 30 -6.49 -10.42 20.75
CA GLN A 30 -5.92 -10.94 19.52
C GLN A 30 -6.93 -11.75 18.70
N THR A 31 -7.76 -12.55 19.37
CA THR A 31 -8.82 -13.33 18.72
C THR A 31 -9.86 -12.41 18.12
N PHE A 32 -10.31 -11.41 18.87
CA PHE A 32 -11.27 -10.39 18.42
C PHE A 32 -10.84 -9.71 17.13
N TYR A 33 -9.60 -9.23 17.05
CA TYR A 33 -9.11 -8.59 15.83
C TYR A 33 -8.81 -9.57 14.70
N ASN A 34 -8.45 -10.82 15.00
CA ASN A 34 -8.35 -11.83 13.95
C ASN A 34 -9.73 -12.06 13.30
N GLU A 35 -10.77 -12.25 14.10
CA GLU A 35 -12.13 -12.50 13.61
C GLU A 35 -12.77 -11.27 12.96
N PHE A 36 -12.50 -10.07 13.48
CA PHE A 36 -12.90 -8.82 12.84
C PHE A 36 -12.36 -8.70 11.41
N PHE A 37 -11.08 -9.05 11.19
CA PHE A 37 -10.50 -9.02 9.85
C PHE A 37 -11.07 -10.12 8.93
N GLU A 38 -11.45 -11.28 9.48
CA GLU A 38 -12.09 -12.38 8.73
C GLU A 38 -13.50 -12.03 8.21
N ILE A 39 -14.16 -11.02 8.79
CA ILE A 39 -15.40 -10.43 8.20
C ILE A 39 -15.14 -10.01 6.74
N PHE A 40 -13.96 -9.46 6.47
CA PHE A 40 -13.52 -9.02 5.15
C PHE A 40 -12.73 -10.10 4.38
N GLY A 41 -12.58 -11.30 4.95
CA GLY A 41 -11.80 -12.40 4.37
C GLY A 41 -10.29 -12.16 4.40
N ILE A 42 -9.81 -11.34 5.34
CA ILE A 42 -8.40 -10.99 5.46
C ILE A 42 -7.82 -11.75 6.65
N LYS A 43 -6.72 -12.47 6.44
CA LYS A 43 -5.94 -13.00 7.55
C LYS A 43 -5.13 -11.86 8.14
N ARG A 44 -5.53 -11.33 9.30
CA ARG A 44 -4.86 -10.20 9.98
C ARG A 44 -3.32 -10.29 9.97
N LYS A 45 -2.76 -11.49 10.22
CA LYS A 45 -1.30 -11.75 10.20
C LYS A 45 -0.57 -11.44 8.87
N GLN A 46 -1.28 -11.32 7.76
CA GLN A 46 -0.69 -10.99 6.45
C GLN A 46 -0.50 -9.49 6.26
N VAL A 47 -1.23 -8.65 7.00
CA VAL A 47 -1.31 -7.21 6.77
C VAL A 47 -0.97 -6.37 8.00
N ALA A 48 -1.14 -6.94 9.19
CA ALA A 48 -1.01 -6.21 10.44
C ALA A 48 -0.19 -6.98 11.50
N VAL A 49 0.57 -6.21 12.27
CA VAL A 49 1.41 -6.67 13.37
C VAL A 49 0.80 -6.26 14.71
N TYR A 50 0.92 -7.12 15.72
CA TYR A 50 0.53 -6.82 17.09
C TYR A 50 1.70 -6.25 17.89
N GLU A 51 1.41 -5.49 18.93
CA GLU A 51 2.36 -5.02 19.97
C GLU A 51 3.59 -4.31 19.37
N GLN A 52 3.37 -3.43 18.38
CA GLN A 52 4.47 -2.69 17.76
C GLN A 52 5.00 -1.60 18.69
N ARG A 53 6.31 -1.65 18.97
CA ARG A 53 7.01 -0.61 19.74
C ARG A 53 7.25 0.62 18.87
N VAL A 54 6.83 1.78 19.35
CA VAL A 54 7.06 3.08 18.69
C VAL A 54 7.85 4.02 19.60
N LYS A 55 8.70 4.86 19.00
CA LYS A 55 9.40 5.94 19.70
C LYS A 55 8.49 7.15 19.74
N LEU A 56 8.18 7.64 20.93
CA LEU A 56 7.40 8.86 21.14
C LEU A 56 8.32 10.09 21.19
N LEU A 57 7.77 11.29 21.00
CA LEU A 57 8.48 12.57 20.97
C LEU A 57 9.21 12.96 22.28
N ASN A 58 9.06 12.18 23.35
CA ASN A 58 9.69 12.45 24.66
C ASN A 58 10.62 11.34 25.14
N ASN A 59 11.28 10.62 24.22
CA ASN A 59 12.17 9.48 24.53
C ASN A 59 11.48 8.34 25.32
N ARG A 60 10.14 8.35 25.32
CA ARG A 60 9.28 7.29 25.87
C ARG A 60 8.98 6.28 24.78
N HIS A 61 8.74 5.05 25.19
CA HIS A 61 8.24 4.01 24.31
C HIS A 61 6.79 3.72 24.64
N GLY A 62 5.97 3.61 23.61
CA GLY A 62 4.64 3.04 23.73
C GLY A 62 4.52 1.80 22.85
N PHE A 63 3.43 1.08 23.06
CA PHE A 63 3.06 -0.10 22.29
C PHE A 63 1.73 0.20 21.62
N ILE A 64 1.67 -0.06 20.32
CA ILE A 64 0.43 -0.07 19.55
C ILE A 64 -0.13 -1.48 19.63
N ASP A 65 -1.43 -1.61 19.95
CA ASP A 65 -2.07 -2.92 20.03
C ASP A 65 -2.05 -3.64 18.69
N LEU A 66 -2.59 -3.02 17.62
CA LEU A 66 -2.51 -3.54 16.25
C LEU A 66 -2.13 -2.43 15.28
N PHE A 67 -1.17 -2.72 14.40
CA PHE A 67 -0.71 -1.81 13.37
C PHE A 67 -0.72 -2.44 11.98
N TRP A 68 -1.48 -1.85 11.06
CA TRP A 68 -1.43 -2.09 9.62
C TRP A 68 -0.76 -0.88 8.95
N PRO A 69 0.52 -0.99 8.55
CA PRO A 69 1.27 0.12 7.97
C PRO A 69 0.55 0.79 6.80
N GLY A 70 0.49 2.12 6.81
CA GLY A 70 -0.14 2.93 5.77
C GLY A 70 -1.67 2.86 5.72
N THR A 71 -2.32 2.10 6.62
CA THR A 71 -3.77 1.85 6.55
C THR A 71 -4.46 2.11 7.87
N LEU A 72 -4.19 1.32 8.91
CA LEU A 72 -4.96 1.30 10.15
C LEU A 72 -4.04 1.18 11.37
N LEU A 73 -4.28 2.02 12.38
CA LEU A 73 -3.74 1.86 13.73
C LEU A 73 -4.90 1.62 14.69
N VAL A 74 -4.74 0.64 15.56
CA VAL A 74 -5.74 0.29 16.56
C VAL A 74 -5.17 0.46 17.95
N GLU A 75 -5.93 1.15 18.80
CA GLU A 75 -5.68 1.26 20.24
C GLU A 75 -6.84 0.60 20.99
N GLN A 76 -6.54 -0.49 21.69
CA GLN A 76 -7.49 -1.24 22.50
C GLN A 76 -7.45 -0.75 23.95
N LYS A 77 -8.61 -0.48 24.52
CA LYS A 77 -8.74 -0.24 25.97
C LYS A 77 -9.55 -1.33 26.64
N SER A 78 -9.40 -1.41 27.96
CA SER A 78 -10.33 -2.18 28.76
C SER A 78 -11.70 -1.50 28.78
N ALA A 79 -12.76 -2.31 28.94
CA ALA A 79 -14.11 -1.79 29.15
C ALA A 79 -14.09 -0.73 30.27
N SER A 80 -14.80 0.38 30.08
CA SER A 80 -14.90 1.53 31.00
C SER A 80 -13.72 2.52 31.06
N LEU A 81 -12.75 2.45 30.15
CA LEU A 81 -11.71 3.49 30.01
C LEU A 81 -12.08 4.55 28.97
N ASP A 82 -11.49 5.75 29.11
CA ASP A 82 -11.74 6.90 28.24
C ASP A 82 -11.16 6.69 26.82
N LEU A 83 -12.05 6.55 25.84
CA LEU A 83 -11.70 6.40 24.42
C LEU A 83 -11.15 7.69 23.79
N GLY A 84 -11.48 8.86 24.32
CA GLY A 84 -10.88 10.13 23.88
C GLY A 84 -9.39 10.19 24.22
N ARG A 85 -9.01 9.69 25.40
CA ARG A 85 -7.60 9.53 25.76
C ARG A 85 -6.88 8.53 24.86
N ALA A 86 -7.55 7.43 24.50
CA ALA A 86 -7.01 6.44 23.57
C ALA A 86 -6.74 7.04 22.18
N GLN A 87 -7.64 7.90 21.71
CA GLN A 87 -7.50 8.60 20.43
C GLN A 87 -6.33 9.58 20.44
N GLY A 88 -6.16 10.36 21.52
CA GLY A 88 -4.98 11.23 21.68
C GLY A 88 -3.67 10.44 21.69
N GLN A 89 -3.63 9.30 22.40
CA GLN A 89 -2.46 8.42 22.42
C GLN A 89 -2.15 7.82 21.03
N ALA A 90 -3.18 7.43 20.28
CA ALA A 90 -3.01 6.95 18.91
C ALA A 90 -2.43 8.03 17.98
N LEU A 91 -2.85 9.29 18.13
CA LEU A 91 -2.29 10.42 17.38
C LEU A 91 -0.82 10.66 17.73
N ASP A 92 -0.45 10.61 19.01
CA ASP A 92 0.95 10.71 19.45
C ASP A 92 1.84 9.63 18.79
N TYR A 93 1.30 8.42 18.59
CA TYR A 93 2.01 7.36 17.88
C TYR A 93 2.18 7.66 16.39
N VAL A 94 1.16 8.21 15.74
CA VAL A 94 1.21 8.56 14.30
C VAL A 94 2.32 9.57 14.03
N GLU A 95 2.52 10.55 14.91
CA GLU A 95 3.62 11.52 14.79
C GLU A 95 5.02 10.87 14.84
N GLY A 96 5.16 9.79 15.61
CA GLY A 96 6.40 9.01 15.71
C GLY A 96 6.63 7.99 14.59
N ILE A 97 5.63 7.78 13.72
CA ILE A 97 5.71 6.82 12.60
C ILE A 97 6.24 7.53 11.34
N HIS A 98 7.13 6.84 10.63
CA HIS A 98 7.67 7.34 9.36
C HIS A 98 6.53 7.71 8.39
N PRO A 99 6.58 8.86 7.68
CA PRO A 99 5.46 9.35 6.87
C PRO A 99 4.87 8.34 5.88
N THR A 100 5.70 7.50 5.26
CA THR A 100 5.25 6.48 4.30
C THR A 100 4.48 5.33 4.93
N LEU A 101 4.54 5.18 6.25
CA LEU A 101 3.87 4.12 7.02
C LEU A 101 2.73 4.67 7.88
N GLN A 102 2.52 6.00 7.90
CA GLN A 102 1.47 6.60 8.70
C GLN A 102 0.11 6.06 8.26
N PRO A 103 -0.72 5.56 9.20
CA PRO A 103 -2.03 5.04 8.88
C PRO A 103 -2.95 6.19 8.46
N ARG A 104 -3.90 5.92 7.56
CA ARG A 104 -5.00 6.88 7.31
C ARG A 104 -6.07 6.79 8.41
N TRP A 105 -6.31 5.59 8.91
CA TRP A 105 -7.39 5.31 9.85
C TRP A 105 -6.83 5.02 11.25
N VAL A 106 -7.50 5.57 12.26
CA VAL A 106 -7.27 5.23 13.66
C VAL A 106 -8.55 4.67 14.24
N LEU A 107 -8.48 3.49 14.85
CA LEU A 107 -9.59 2.86 15.56
C LEU A 107 -9.26 2.79 17.05
N SER A 108 -10.06 3.44 17.87
CA SER A 108 -10.06 3.23 19.32
C SER A 108 -11.25 2.36 19.71
N CYS A 109 -11.01 1.30 20.48
CA CYS A 109 -12.03 0.31 20.79
C CYS A 109 -11.89 -0.24 22.21
N ASP A 110 -13.01 -0.49 22.90
CA ASP A 110 -13.07 -1.18 24.20
C ASP A 110 -13.87 -2.50 24.13
N PHE A 111 -13.87 -3.14 22.96
CA PHE A 111 -14.78 -4.22 22.49
C PHE A 111 -16.19 -3.74 22.16
N GLN A 112 -16.82 -2.96 23.04
CA GLN A 112 -18.24 -2.63 22.94
C GLN A 112 -18.51 -1.31 22.23
N THR A 113 -17.59 -0.35 22.33
CA THR A 113 -17.67 0.98 21.74
C THR A 113 -16.48 1.19 20.82
N TRP A 114 -16.79 1.65 19.60
CA TRP A 114 -15.83 1.82 18.52
C TRP A 114 -15.80 3.29 18.12
N VAL A 115 -14.60 3.83 17.98
CA VAL A 115 -14.35 5.19 17.49
C VAL A 115 -13.37 5.10 16.33
N LEU A 116 -13.88 5.26 15.10
CA LEU A 116 -13.08 5.28 13.89
C LEU A 116 -12.84 6.72 13.45
N LEU A 117 -11.58 7.11 13.31
CA LEU A 117 -11.13 8.42 12.84
C LEU A 117 -10.44 8.27 11.47
N ASP A 118 -10.88 9.05 10.50
CA ASP A 118 -10.16 9.28 9.24
C ASP A 118 -9.22 10.48 9.41
N LEU A 119 -7.91 10.26 9.39
CA LEU A 119 -6.92 11.33 9.55
C LEU A 119 -6.87 12.27 8.33
N GLU A 120 -7.33 11.81 7.17
CA GLU A 120 -7.34 12.62 5.96
C GLU A 120 -8.51 13.61 5.97
N THR A 121 -9.73 13.11 6.24
CA THR A 121 -10.94 13.96 6.27
C THR A 121 -11.24 14.55 7.63
N ARG A 122 -10.55 14.12 8.70
CA ARG A 122 -10.82 14.46 10.10
C ARG A 122 -12.24 14.13 10.54
N THR A 123 -12.88 13.17 9.89
CA THR A 123 -14.20 12.69 10.26
C THR A 123 -14.08 11.57 11.28
N GLN A 124 -15.00 11.58 12.25
CA GLN A 124 -15.07 10.58 13.30
C GLN A 124 -16.43 9.89 13.27
N LEU A 125 -16.43 8.57 13.38
CA LEU A 125 -17.61 7.75 13.53
C LEU A 125 -17.53 6.98 14.84
N THR A 126 -18.54 7.15 15.70
CA THR A 126 -18.66 6.45 16.98
C THR A 126 -19.91 5.61 17.01
N PHE A 127 -19.79 4.32 17.35
CA PHE A 127 -20.92 3.38 17.40
C PHE A 127 -20.66 2.22 18.36
N ARG A 128 -21.72 1.49 18.72
CA ARG A 128 -21.63 0.26 19.53
C ARG A 128 -21.41 -0.96 18.64
N LEU A 129 -20.72 -1.98 19.15
CA LEU A 129 -20.50 -3.25 18.46
C LEU A 129 -21.81 -3.84 17.89
N ALA A 130 -22.91 -3.77 18.63
CA ALA A 130 -24.23 -4.24 18.18
C ALA A 130 -24.68 -3.62 16.84
N ASP A 131 -24.22 -2.40 16.54
CA ASP A 131 -24.53 -1.65 15.32
C ASP A 131 -23.45 -1.79 14.23
N LEU A 132 -22.42 -2.61 14.43
CA LEU A 132 -21.31 -2.78 13.47
C LEU A 132 -21.84 -3.12 12.06
N HIS A 133 -22.82 -4.00 11.94
CA HIS A 133 -23.43 -4.36 10.65
C HIS A 133 -24.06 -3.17 9.91
N LYS A 134 -24.52 -2.13 10.61
CA LYS A 134 -25.06 -0.89 10.03
C LYS A 134 -23.95 0.04 9.53
N HIS A 135 -22.78 -0.02 10.19
CA HIS A 135 -21.64 0.85 9.93
C HIS A 135 -20.48 0.16 9.19
N ILE A 136 -20.62 -1.11 8.80
CA ILE A 136 -19.53 -1.94 8.26
C ILE A 136 -18.92 -1.36 6.98
N THR A 137 -19.68 -0.55 6.23
CA THR A 137 -19.19 0.14 5.03
C THR A 137 -18.15 1.22 5.33
N ALA A 138 -18.08 1.74 6.56
CA ALA A 138 -17.02 2.66 6.98
C ALA A 138 -15.63 1.99 7.00
N PHE A 139 -15.60 0.65 6.97
CA PHE A 139 -14.39 -0.17 6.88
C PHE A 139 -14.15 -0.71 5.47
N ASP A 140 -14.73 -0.10 4.43
CA ASP A 140 -14.53 -0.53 3.04
C ASP A 140 -13.06 -0.53 2.60
N PHE A 141 -12.23 0.31 3.22
CA PHE A 141 -10.78 0.34 3.07
C PHE A 141 -10.11 -1.00 3.37
N MET A 142 -10.74 -1.86 4.19
CA MET A 142 -10.24 -3.21 4.47
C MET A 142 -10.27 -4.12 3.24
N LEU A 143 -11.21 -3.94 2.31
CA LEU A 143 -11.31 -4.73 1.07
C LEU A 143 -10.19 -4.42 0.05
N GLY A 144 -9.15 -3.71 0.50
CA GLY A 144 -8.21 -2.99 -0.32
C GLY A 144 -8.83 -1.70 -0.81
N ARG A 145 -7.99 -0.79 -1.32
CA ARG A 145 -8.49 0.43 -1.96
C ARG A 145 -9.56 0.02 -2.99
N LYS A 146 -10.79 0.53 -2.82
CA LYS A 146 -11.42 1.17 -3.99
C LYS A 146 -10.37 2.18 -4.42
N VAL A 147 -9.59 1.80 -5.43
CA VAL A 147 -8.97 2.79 -6.27
C VAL A 147 -10.14 3.64 -6.70
N SER A 148 -10.32 4.81 -6.09
CA SER A 148 -11.27 5.77 -6.59
C SER A 148 -10.81 6.01 -8.00
N PHE A 149 -11.56 5.47 -8.97
CA PHE A 149 -11.23 5.59 -10.38
C PHE A 149 -11.02 7.06 -10.77
N GLU A 150 -11.60 7.99 -10.01
CA GLU A 150 -11.46 9.43 -10.17
C GLU A 150 -10.02 9.95 -9.96
N THR A 151 -9.29 9.52 -8.93
CA THR A 151 -7.90 9.99 -8.71
C THR A 151 -6.92 9.31 -9.66
N GLN A 152 -7.14 8.04 -10.01
CA GLN A 152 -6.25 7.32 -10.91
C GLN A 152 -6.51 7.68 -12.37
N ALA A 153 -7.74 7.96 -12.80
CA ALA A 153 -7.99 8.50 -14.13
C ALA A 153 -7.23 9.81 -14.33
N GLY A 154 -7.29 10.73 -13.36
CA GLY A 154 -6.52 11.98 -13.43
C GLY A 154 -5.00 11.77 -13.49
N VAL A 155 -4.45 10.84 -12.70
CA VAL A 155 -3.01 10.53 -12.68
C VAL A 155 -2.57 9.77 -13.95
N THR A 156 -3.37 8.80 -14.42
CA THR A 156 -3.10 8.02 -15.62
C THR A 156 -3.23 8.87 -16.89
N ILE A 157 -4.22 9.77 -16.96
CA ILE A 157 -4.36 10.74 -18.06
C ILE A 157 -3.13 11.66 -18.08
N LYS A 158 -2.76 12.25 -16.94
CA LYS A 158 -1.55 13.09 -16.85
C LYS A 158 -0.27 12.34 -17.23
N ALA A 159 -0.14 11.07 -16.83
CA ALA A 159 1.00 10.25 -17.20
C ALA A 159 1.03 9.95 -18.71
N ALA A 160 -0.12 9.66 -19.32
CA ALA A 160 -0.24 9.46 -20.76
C ALA A 160 0.06 10.75 -21.54
N GLU A 161 -0.42 11.91 -21.08
CA GLU A 161 -0.08 13.22 -21.65
C GLU A 161 1.41 13.52 -21.58
N LEU A 162 2.07 13.21 -20.46
CA LEU A 162 3.52 13.38 -20.31
C LEU A 162 4.31 12.45 -21.23
N MET A 163 3.86 11.20 -21.42
CA MET A 163 4.45 10.28 -22.39
C MET A 163 4.26 10.75 -23.84
N GLY A 164 3.11 11.34 -24.16
CA GLY A 164 2.86 11.97 -25.45
C GLY A 164 3.79 13.17 -25.70
N LYS A 165 3.93 14.07 -24.72
CA LYS A 165 4.87 15.20 -24.84
C LYS A 165 6.33 14.75 -25.01
N LEU A 166 6.71 13.65 -24.36
CA LEU A 166 8.04 13.06 -24.53
C LEU A 166 8.22 12.47 -25.94
N HIS A 167 7.18 11.81 -26.49
CA HIS A 167 7.17 11.35 -27.87
C HIS A 167 7.41 12.51 -28.84
N ASP A 168 6.59 13.57 -28.75
CA ASP A 168 6.64 14.71 -29.66
C ASP A 168 8.01 15.42 -29.61
N ALA A 169 8.55 15.62 -28.39
CA ALA A 169 9.86 16.23 -28.22
C ALA A 169 11.01 15.39 -28.81
N LEU A 170 10.91 14.05 -28.80
CA LEU A 170 11.90 13.18 -29.42
C LEU A 170 11.76 13.17 -30.95
N GLU A 171 10.52 13.18 -31.46
CA GLU A 171 10.21 13.28 -32.88
C GLU A 171 10.75 14.57 -33.50
N GLU A 172 10.61 15.72 -32.81
CA GLU A 172 11.16 17.01 -33.23
C GLU A 172 12.69 17.01 -33.39
N THR A 173 13.40 16.15 -32.64
CA THR A 173 14.86 15.99 -32.79
C THR A 173 15.26 15.05 -33.93
N GLY A 174 14.28 14.51 -34.66
CA GLY A 174 14.48 13.55 -35.76
C GLY A 174 14.50 12.08 -35.33
N TYR A 175 14.18 11.77 -34.07
CA TYR A 175 14.08 10.39 -33.58
C TYR A 175 12.65 9.88 -33.82
N VAL A 176 12.43 9.08 -34.87
CA VAL A 176 11.08 8.77 -35.37
C VAL A 176 10.84 7.28 -35.61
N GLY A 177 9.56 6.93 -35.82
CA GLY A 177 9.13 5.60 -36.24
C GLY A 177 9.29 4.52 -35.17
N ARG A 178 9.50 3.27 -35.61
CA ARG A 178 9.48 2.08 -34.75
C ARG A 178 10.46 2.15 -33.57
N ASP A 179 11.60 2.80 -33.74
CA ASP A 179 12.63 2.89 -32.70
C ASP A 179 12.22 3.85 -31.57
N LEU A 180 11.53 4.94 -31.90
CA LEU A 180 10.89 5.85 -30.93
C LEU A 180 9.83 5.12 -30.10
N GLU A 181 8.94 4.40 -30.77
CA GLU A 181 7.87 3.62 -30.12
C GLU A 181 8.45 2.57 -29.15
N GLN A 182 9.48 1.83 -29.58
CA GLN A 182 10.14 0.83 -28.74
C GLN A 182 10.83 1.47 -27.52
N LEU A 183 11.46 2.63 -27.69
CA LEU A 183 12.10 3.34 -26.59
C LEU A 183 11.07 3.76 -25.53
N LEU A 184 9.94 4.33 -25.94
CA LEU A 184 8.87 4.76 -25.03
C LEU A 184 8.27 3.59 -24.25
N VAL A 185 8.02 2.46 -24.92
CA VAL A 185 7.53 1.23 -24.26
C VAL A 185 8.54 0.71 -23.24
N ARG A 186 9.84 0.74 -23.56
CA ARG A 186 10.90 0.32 -22.61
C ARG A 186 11.01 1.27 -21.42
N LEU A 187 10.91 2.58 -21.64
CA LEU A 187 10.89 3.57 -20.56
C LEU A 187 9.70 3.36 -19.63
N LEU A 188 8.51 3.12 -20.18
CA LEU A 188 7.31 2.81 -19.42
C LEU A 188 7.50 1.55 -18.56
N PHE A 189 8.09 0.50 -19.13
CA PHE A 189 8.41 -0.73 -18.39
C PHE A 189 9.43 -0.49 -17.28
N CYS A 190 10.50 0.27 -17.54
CA CYS A 190 11.52 0.59 -16.55
C CYS A 190 10.96 1.42 -15.38
N LEU A 191 10.11 2.41 -15.66
CA LEU A 191 9.45 3.20 -14.62
C LEU A 191 8.54 2.34 -13.76
N PHE A 192 7.75 1.44 -14.38
CA PHE A 192 6.91 0.50 -13.66
C PHE A 192 7.73 -0.49 -12.81
N ALA A 193 8.84 -1.00 -13.33
CA ALA A 193 9.70 -1.93 -12.62
C ALA A 193 10.44 -1.30 -11.42
N ASP A 194 10.79 -0.01 -11.49
CA ASP A 194 11.38 0.74 -10.37
C ASP A 194 10.34 0.96 -9.23
N ASP A 195 9.09 1.26 -9.58
CA ASP A 195 8.01 1.50 -8.61
C ASP A 195 7.50 0.22 -7.95
N THR A 196 7.50 -0.90 -8.67
CA THR A 196 7.02 -2.21 -8.18
C THR A 196 8.08 -3.02 -7.43
N GLY A 197 9.32 -2.52 -7.35
CA GLY A 197 10.43 -3.24 -6.70
C GLY A 197 10.95 -4.44 -7.49
N ILE A 198 10.65 -4.51 -8.79
CA ILE A 198 11.27 -5.49 -9.71
C ILE A 198 12.77 -5.18 -9.85
N PHE A 199 13.15 -3.90 -9.82
CA PHE A 199 14.53 -3.48 -9.65
C PHE A 199 14.91 -3.41 -8.17
N GLN A 200 16.19 -3.58 -7.84
CA GLN A 200 16.65 -3.20 -6.50
C GLN A 200 16.32 -1.71 -6.28
N PRO A 201 15.90 -1.31 -5.07
CA PRO A 201 15.26 -0.02 -4.87
C PRO A 201 16.11 1.15 -5.39
N ARG A 202 15.50 1.99 -6.24
CA ARG A 202 16.05 3.25 -6.77
C ARG A 202 17.23 3.11 -7.74
N ILE A 203 17.51 1.94 -8.32
CA ILE A 203 18.60 1.82 -9.31
C ILE A 203 18.31 2.70 -10.54
N PHE A 204 17.09 2.69 -11.07
CA PHE A 204 16.78 3.46 -12.27
C PHE A 204 16.78 4.97 -11.96
N SER A 205 16.01 5.40 -10.96
CA SER A 205 15.91 6.81 -10.57
C SER A 205 17.25 7.43 -10.12
N SER A 206 18.10 6.68 -9.41
CA SER A 206 19.41 7.18 -8.95
C SER A 206 20.45 7.28 -10.07
N ASN A 207 20.37 6.41 -11.08
CA ASN A 207 21.26 6.44 -12.23
C ASN A 207 20.79 7.45 -13.29
N TRP A 208 19.47 7.62 -13.46
CA TRP A 208 18.89 8.62 -14.36
C TRP A 208 19.36 10.04 -14.03
N SER A 209 19.35 10.40 -12.74
CA SER A 209 19.82 11.70 -12.25
C SER A 209 21.32 11.96 -12.51
N LYS A 210 22.11 10.91 -12.73
CA LYS A 210 23.53 10.99 -13.10
C LYS A 210 23.72 11.05 -14.62
N MET A 211 22.82 10.43 -15.39
CA MET A 211 22.83 10.42 -16.86
C MET A 211 22.36 11.73 -17.50
N THR A 212 21.47 12.48 -16.85
CA THR A 212 20.93 13.76 -17.38
C THR A 212 21.91 14.95 -17.31
N ARG A 213 23.16 14.74 -16.86
CA ARG A 213 24.23 15.77 -16.87
C ARG A 213 25.13 15.72 -18.10
N GLY A 214 24.85 14.85 -19.08
CA GLY A 214 25.59 14.74 -20.35
C GLY A 214 24.68 14.84 -21.57
N PRO A 215 25.23 15.06 -22.78
CA PRO A 215 24.46 15.20 -24.01
C PRO A 215 23.60 13.94 -24.29
N MET A 216 22.41 14.14 -24.86
CA MET A 216 21.37 13.13 -25.09
C MET A 216 21.85 11.84 -25.81
N ALA A 217 22.93 11.93 -26.59
CA ALA A 217 23.61 10.79 -27.22
C ALA A 217 24.19 9.77 -26.22
N ALA A 218 24.62 10.21 -25.04
CA ALA A 218 25.09 9.34 -23.96
C ALA A 218 23.96 8.50 -23.33
N MET A 219 22.71 8.97 -23.44
CA MET A 219 21.54 8.30 -22.89
C MET A 219 21.15 7.06 -23.70
N SER A 220 21.28 7.10 -25.03
CA SER A 220 21.03 5.95 -25.93
C SER A 220 22.01 4.79 -25.67
N VAL A 221 23.30 5.09 -25.49
CA VAL A 221 24.34 4.08 -25.23
C VAL A 221 24.12 3.39 -23.89
N ALA A 222 23.85 4.14 -22.82
CA ALA A 222 23.63 3.57 -21.50
C ALA A 222 22.28 2.82 -21.39
N PHE A 223 21.26 3.21 -22.15
CA PHE A 223 20.01 2.46 -22.24
C PHE A 223 20.20 1.13 -23.00
N SER A 224 20.99 1.12 -24.07
CA SER A 224 21.40 -0.10 -24.76
C SER A 224 22.17 -1.05 -23.84
N THR A 225 23.09 -0.55 -23.03
CA THR A 225 23.84 -1.35 -22.03
C THR A 225 22.92 -1.93 -20.95
N THR A 226 21.92 -1.17 -20.50
CA THR A 226 20.98 -1.64 -19.47
C THR A 226 19.98 -2.67 -20.04
N CYS A 227 19.45 -2.45 -21.25
CA CYS A 227 18.56 -3.40 -21.92
C CYS A 227 19.29 -4.67 -22.39
N SER A 228 20.54 -4.58 -22.85
CA SER A 228 21.32 -5.76 -23.26
C SER A 228 21.67 -6.68 -22.09
N THR A 229 21.77 -6.13 -20.88
CA THR A 229 21.90 -6.91 -19.64
C THR A 229 20.63 -7.71 -19.30
N PHE A 230 19.46 -7.29 -19.81
CA PHE A 230 18.16 -7.93 -19.56
C PHE A 230 17.65 -8.84 -20.69
N SER A 231 18.26 -8.80 -21.88
CA SER A 231 18.01 -9.81 -22.92
C SER A 231 18.60 -11.15 -22.52
N ILE A 232 17.81 -11.97 -21.83
CA ILE A 232 18.08 -13.40 -21.65
C ILE A 232 18.28 -14.02 -23.03
N ARG A 233 19.52 -14.40 -23.37
CA ARG A 233 19.78 -15.22 -24.55
C ARG A 233 19.11 -16.59 -24.31
N PRO A 234 18.20 -17.07 -25.18
CA PRO A 234 17.75 -18.45 -25.09
C PRO A 234 18.96 -19.35 -25.30
N ASN A 235 19.13 -20.30 -24.39
CA ASN A 235 20.20 -21.28 -24.40
C ASN A 235 20.13 -22.10 -25.70
N ARG A 236 21.00 -21.80 -26.68
CA ARG A 236 21.16 -22.60 -27.89
C ARG A 236 22.32 -23.58 -27.64
N PRO A 237 22.11 -24.91 -27.73
CA PRO A 237 23.19 -25.86 -27.55
C PRO A 237 24.25 -25.68 -28.65
N ALA A 238 25.52 -25.73 -28.26
CA ALA A 238 26.67 -25.48 -29.11
C ALA A 238 26.76 -26.48 -30.27
N ASN A 239 26.71 -25.96 -31.49
CA ASN A 239 26.99 -26.71 -32.71
C ASN A 239 28.51 -26.95 -32.79
N ARG A 240 28.97 -28.21 -32.79
CA ARG A 240 30.39 -28.55 -33.01
C ARG A 240 30.75 -28.26 -34.48
N PRO A 241 31.91 -27.65 -34.77
CA PRO A 241 32.39 -27.56 -36.15
C PRO A 241 32.93 -28.91 -36.63
N CYS A 242 32.48 -29.35 -37.81
CA CYS A 242 33.13 -30.41 -38.58
C CYS A 242 34.55 -29.96 -38.97
N LYS A 243 35.54 -30.85 -38.77
CA LYS A 243 36.90 -30.65 -39.28
C LYS A 243 36.91 -30.78 -40.80
N PRO A 244 37.68 -29.96 -41.54
CA PRO A 244 37.97 -30.21 -42.94
C PRO A 244 39.00 -31.34 -43.10
N ASN A 245 38.92 -32.04 -44.23
CA ASN A 245 39.81 -33.12 -44.67
C ASN A 245 41.28 -32.69 -44.73
#